data_AF-A0A6B1DN83-F1
#
_entry.id   AF-A0A6B1DN83-F1
#
_cell.length_a   1.000
_cell.length_b   1.000
_cell.length_c   1.000
_cell.angle_alpha   90.00
_cell.angle_beta   90.00
_cell.angle_gamma   90.00
#
_symmetry.space_group_name_H-M   'P 1'
#
loop_
_entity.id
_entity.type
_entity.pdbx_description
1 polymer ?
#
loop_
_entity_poly.entity_id
_entity_poly.type
_entity_poly.pdbx_seq_one_letter_code
_entity_poly.pdbx_strand_id
1 'polypeptide(L)'
;MKGILYLNDAEIATLDETRISVFKTYDEDPIRVSYSTHRLNTGKTFVELERHRVMRLHLEDGREADVIYQHACLDAEGKLAGVLRVLGDFRDGES
;
A
#
# COMPACT_ATOMS: atom_id res chain seq x y z
N MET A 1 3.63 10.32 -5.36
CA MET A 1 4.91 9.57 -5.33
C MET A 1 4.60 8.13 -5.74
N LYS A 2 5.56 7.38 -6.27
CA LYS A 2 5.34 5.95 -6.59
C LYS A 2 5.69 5.04 -5.43
N GLY A 3 5.26 3.79 -5.50
CA GLY A 3 5.68 2.74 -4.59
C GLY A 3 5.53 1.34 -5.17
N ILE A 4 6.08 0.36 -4.47
CA ILE A 4 5.97 -1.06 -4.80
C ILE A 4 5.43 -1.79 -3.56
N LEU A 5 4.44 -2.65 -3.78
CA LEU A 5 3.84 -3.47 -2.74
C LEU A 5 4.34 -4.91 -2.86
N TYR A 6 4.77 -5.48 -1.74
CA TYR A 6 5.29 -6.84 -1.65
C TYR A 6 4.47 -7.70 -0.69
N LEU A 7 4.31 -8.98 -1.02
CA LEU A 7 3.77 -10.01 -0.15
C LEU A 7 4.71 -11.22 -0.18
N ASN A 8 5.27 -11.63 0.96
CA ASN A 8 6.29 -12.68 1.05
C ASN A 8 7.46 -12.46 0.07
N ASP A 9 8.00 -11.24 0.03
CA ASP A 9 9.08 -10.81 -0.86
C ASP A 9 8.77 -10.87 -2.37
N ALA A 10 7.55 -11.26 -2.75
CA ALA A 10 7.06 -11.17 -4.12
C ALA A 10 6.40 -9.81 -4.36
N GLU A 11 6.83 -9.12 -5.42
CA GLU A 11 6.17 -7.91 -5.89
C GLU A 11 4.75 -8.24 -6.39
N ILE A 12 3.74 -7.57 -5.83
CA ILE A 12 2.33 -7.81 -6.12
C ILE A 12 1.65 -6.63 -6.81
N ALA A 13 2.17 -5.41 -6.67
CA ALA A 13 1.66 -4.24 -7.37
C ALA A 13 2.69 -3.11 -7.43
N THR A 14 2.72 -2.40 -8.56
CA THR A 14 3.32 -1.08 -8.67
C THR A 14 2.24 -0.02 -8.43
N LEU A 15 2.50 0.92 -7.54
CA LEU A 15 1.60 2.00 -7.16
C LEU A 15 2.06 3.30 -7.83
N ASP A 16 1.17 3.93 -8.61
CA ASP A 16 1.50 5.08 -9.45
C ASP A 16 1.44 6.40 -8.68
N GLU A 17 0.38 6.59 -7.88
CA GLU A 17 0.17 7.82 -7.11
C GLU A 17 -0.17 7.47 -5.67
N THR A 18 0.85 7.35 -4.83
CA THR A 18 0.69 7.19 -3.40
C THR A 18 0.65 8.55 -2.69
N ARG A 19 -0.18 8.64 -1.66
CA ARG A 19 -0.33 9.79 -0.77
C ARG A 19 -0.46 9.33 0.67
N ILE A 20 0.41 9.84 1.53
CA ILE A 20 0.39 9.55 2.96
C ILE A 20 -0.54 10.55 3.66
N SER A 21 -1.43 10.03 4.49
CA SER A 21 -2.32 10.81 5.35
C SER A 21 -2.17 10.36 6.79
N VAL A 22 -2.07 11.31 7.71
CA VAL A 22 -2.02 11.04 9.16
C VAL A 22 -3.35 11.50 9.76
N PHE A 23 -4.09 10.58 10.36
CA PHE A 23 -5.35 10.89 11.00
C PHE A 23 -5.13 11.12 12.50
N LYS A 24 -5.76 12.16 13.06
CA LYS A 24 -5.79 12.36 14.51
C LYS A 24 -6.89 11.46 15.10
N THR A 25 -6.53 10.22 15.40
CA THR A 25 -7.42 9.24 16.04
C THR A 25 -6.78 8.74 17.34
N TYR A 26 -7.59 8.16 18.23
CA TYR A 26 -7.12 7.42 19.42
C TYR A 26 -6.67 5.99 19.08
N ASP A 27 -6.55 5.67 17.80
CA ASP A 27 -6.35 4.31 17.29
C ASP A 27 -4.85 4.03 17.11
N GLU A 28 -4.42 2.78 17.27
CA GLU A 28 -2.99 2.40 17.38
C GLU A 28 -2.19 2.59 16.07
N ASP A 29 -2.86 2.82 14.94
CA ASP A 29 -2.25 3.03 13.63
C ASP A 29 -2.94 4.21 12.90
N PRO A 30 -2.47 5.46 13.06
CA PRO A 30 -3.13 6.64 12.49
C PRO A 30 -2.81 6.89 11.02
N ILE A 31 -1.79 6.21 10.48
CA ILE A 31 -1.24 6.50 9.16
C ILE A 31 -1.95 5.67 8.08
N ARG A 32 -2.32 6.32 6.98
CA ARG A 32 -2.89 5.69 5.78
C ARG A 32 -2.08 6.06 4.55
N VAL A 33 -2.00 5.14 3.61
CA VAL A 33 -1.48 5.40 2.26
C VAL A 33 -2.61 5.16 1.28
N SER A 34 -3.12 6.25 0.70
CA SER A 34 -3.96 6.16 -0.49
C SER A 34 -3.07 5.91 -1.70
N TYR A 35 -3.51 5.08 -2.63
CA TYR A 35 -2.78 4.83 -3.87
C TYR A 35 -3.71 4.76 -5.07
N SER A 36 -3.17 4.98 -6.26
CA SER A 36 -3.76 4.51 -7.51
C SER A 36 -2.80 3.57 -8.24
N THR A 37 -3.33 2.60 -8.98
CA THR A 37 -2.55 1.62 -9.75
C THR A 37 -3.32 1.17 -10.98
N HIS A 38 -2.60 0.92 -12.06
CA HIS A 38 -3.16 0.22 -13.23
C HIS A 38 -3.39 -1.27 -12.98
N ARG A 39 -2.72 -1.88 -11.99
CA ARG A 39 -2.83 -3.32 -11.73
C ARG A 39 -2.48 -3.67 -10.28
N LEU A 40 -3.47 -4.14 -9.52
CA LEU A 40 -3.29 -4.54 -8.12
C LEU A 40 -2.81 -5.99 -7.94
N ASN A 41 -2.60 -6.75 -9.02
CA ASN A 41 -2.28 -8.18 -8.94
C ASN A 41 -1.27 -8.55 -10.03
N THR A 42 0.02 -8.51 -9.70
CA THR A 42 1.07 -9.07 -10.56
C THR A 42 1.14 -10.58 -10.37
N GLY A 43 1.08 -11.35 -11.46
CA GLY A 43 1.10 -12.82 -11.39
C GLY A 43 -0.23 -13.46 -10.95
N LYS A 44 -0.19 -14.34 -9.94
CA LYS A 44 -1.32 -15.16 -9.46
C LYS A 44 -1.90 -14.71 -8.11
N THR A 45 -1.33 -13.68 -7.50
CA THR A 45 -1.75 -13.21 -6.18
C THR A 45 -3.04 -12.40 -6.31
N PHE A 46 -4.03 -12.70 -5.47
CA PHE A 46 -5.23 -11.88 -5.33
C PHE A 46 -5.14 -11.13 -4.00
N VAL A 47 -4.70 -9.87 -4.05
CA VAL A 47 -4.49 -9.02 -2.87
C VAL A 47 -5.71 -8.97 -1.94
N GLU A 48 -6.92 -9.00 -2.51
CA GLU A 48 -8.16 -9.01 -1.73
C GLU A 48 -8.34 -10.27 -0.87
N LEU A 49 -7.89 -11.44 -1.33
CA LEU A 49 -7.94 -12.68 -0.55
C LEU A 49 -6.89 -12.66 0.57
N GLU A 50 -5.77 -11.99 0.32
CA GLU A 50 -4.65 -11.86 1.23
C GLU A 50 -4.74 -10.62 2.13
N ARG A 51 -5.90 -9.92 2.16
CA ARG A 51 -6.11 -8.63 2.87
C ARG A 51 -5.76 -8.62 4.35
N HIS A 52 -5.74 -9.80 4.98
CA HIS A 52 -5.45 -9.98 6.40
C HIS A 52 -3.95 -10.12 6.68
N ARG A 53 -3.13 -10.28 5.64
CA ARG A 53 -1.69 -10.50 5.76
C ARG A 53 -0.94 -9.19 5.67
N VAL A 54 0.12 -9.09 6.46
CA VAL A 54 1.05 -7.97 6.41
C VAL A 54 1.77 -7.97 5.08
N MET A 55 1.78 -6.82 4.42
CA MET A 55 2.48 -6.53 3.19
C MET A 55 3.58 -5.51 3.47
N ARG A 56 4.59 -5.44 2.60
CA ARG A 56 5.65 -4.42 2.70
C ARG A 56 5.46 -3.40 1.58
N LEU A 57 5.37 -2.13 1.94
CA LEU A 57 5.31 -1.01 1.01
C LEU A 57 6.69 -0.36 0.94
N HIS A 58 7.24 -0.23 -0.27
CA HIS A 58 8.46 0.54 -0.54
C HIS A 58 8.05 1.77 -1.35
N LEU A 59 8.41 2.96 -0.89
CA LEU A 59 8.17 4.22 -1.58
C LEU A 59 9.40 4.65 -2.37
N GLU A 60 9.19 5.39 -3.46
CA GLU A 60 10.29 5.85 -4.33
C GLU A 60 11.29 6.79 -3.64
N ASP A 61 10.89 7.39 -2.50
CA ASP A 61 11.74 8.25 -1.69
C ASP A 61 12.57 7.49 -0.64
N GLY A 62 12.60 6.16 -0.73
CA GLY A 62 13.38 5.28 0.14
C GLY A 62 12.66 4.86 1.41
N ARG A 63 11.45 5.37 1.69
CA ARG A 63 10.71 4.96 2.90
C ARG A 63 10.04 3.61 2.72
N GLU A 64 10.04 2.82 3.78
CA GLU A 64 9.40 1.51 3.84
C GLU A 64 8.42 1.41 5.00
N ALA A 65 7.35 0.64 4.83
CA ALA A 65 6.37 0.39 5.89
C ALA A 65 5.76 -1.00 5.79
N ASP A 66 5.44 -1.58 6.94
CA ASP A 66 4.55 -2.73 7.00
C ASP A 66 3.11 -2.22 6.92
N VAL A 67 2.29 -2.84 6.06
CA VAL A 67 0.96 -2.35 5.74
C VAL A 67 -0.08 -3.47 5.67
N ILE A 68 -1.33 -3.12 5.90
CA ILE A 68 -2.51 -3.97 5.69
C ILE A 68 -3.39 -3.34 4.62
N TYR A 69 -3.82 -4.16 3.67
CA TYR A 69 -4.80 -3.76 2.67
C TYR A 69 -6.17 -3.52 3.33
N GLN A 70 -6.74 -2.34 3.15
CA GLN A 70 -8.09 -2.04 3.67
C GLN A 70 -9.15 -2.25 2.60
N HIS A 71 -9.06 -1.49 1.51
CA HIS A 71 -10.02 -1.54 0.40
C HIS A 71 -9.43 -0.94 -0.87
N ALA A 72 -10.02 -1.27 -2.01
CA ALA A 72 -9.83 -0.60 -3.29
C ALA A 72 -11.16 -0.48 -4.03
N CYS A 73 -11.25 0.50 -4.92
CA CYS A 73 -12.35 0.72 -5.84
C CYS A 73 -11.79 1.13 -7.21
N LEU A 74 -12.64 1.11 -8.23
CA LEU A 74 -12.33 1.71 -9.52
C LEU A 74 -12.75 3.19 -9.48
N ASP A 75 -11.90 4.07 -10.00
CA ASP A 75 -12.26 5.45 -10.25
C ASP A 75 -13.05 5.61 -11.57
N ALA A 76 -13.41 6.86 -11.89
CA ALA A 76 -14.18 7.19 -13.09
C ALA A 76 -13.44 6.88 -14.41
N GLU A 77 -12.12 6.73 -14.36
CA GLU A 77 -11.26 6.41 -15.52
C GLU A 77 -10.96 4.91 -15.59
N GLY A 78 -11.47 4.11 -14.64
CA GLY A 78 -11.23 2.67 -14.55
C GLY A 78 -9.87 2.30 -13.95
N LYS A 79 -9.17 3.24 -13.29
CA LYS A 79 -7.95 2.97 -12.53
C LYS A 79 -8.33 2.47 -11.13
N LEU A 80 -7.57 1.51 -10.60
CA LEU A 80 -7.80 1.05 -9.23
C LEU A 80 -7.22 2.07 -8.25
N ALA A 81 -8.05 2.58 -7.36
CA ALA A 81 -7.66 3.43 -6.24
C ALA A 81 -7.93 2.70 -4.92
N GLY A 82 -7.02 2.74 -3.97
CA GLY A 82 -7.17 2.02 -2.72
C GLY A 82 -6.49 2.68 -1.54
N VAL A 83 -6.65 2.05 -0.37
CA VAL A 83 -6.10 2.51 0.89
C VAL A 83 -5.40 1.36 1.60
N LEU A 84 -4.17 1.63 2.02
CA LEU A 84 -3.38 0.81 2.91
C LEU A 84 -3.36 1.45 4.29
N ARG A 85 -3.47 0.63 5.34
CA ARG A 85 -3.15 1.03 6.71
C ARG A 85 -1.69 0.71 6.97
N VAL A 86 -0.92 1.68 7.43
CA VAL A 86 0.44 1.46 7.93
C VAL A 86 0.36 0.89 9.34
N LEU A 87 1.17 -0.12 9.61
CA LEU A 87 1.34 -0.70 10.94
C LEU A 87 2.58 -0.05 11.58
N GLY A 88 2.39 0.74 12.63
CA GLY A 88 3.45 1.55 13.22
C GLY A 88 3.90 2.72 12.33
N ASP A 89 5.22 2.89 12.18
CA ASP A 89 5.84 4.01 11.48
C ASP A 89 6.59 3.59 10.20
N PHE A 90 6.90 4.57 9.35
CA PHE A 90 7.82 4.37 8.23
C PHE A 90 9.26 4.21 8.73
N ARG A 91 9.99 3.31 8.09
CA ARG A 91 11.42 3.08 8.26
C ARG A 91 12.15 3.65 7.05
N ASP A 92 13.37 4.15 7.23
CA ASP A 92 14.25 4.44 6.10
C ASP A 92 14.76 3.11 5.54
N GLY A 93 14.47 2.82 4.28
CA GLY A 93 14.98 1.63 3.59
C GLY A 93 16.49 1.71 3.48
N GLU A 94 17.18 0.66 3.90
CA GLU A 94 18.64 0.56 3.74
C GLU A 94 18.96 0.58 2.23
N SER A 95 19.71 1.60 1.80
CA SER A 95 20.22 1.74 0.43
C SER A 95 21.34 0.75 0.13
#